data_AF-A0A1E4CR63-F1
#
_entry.id   AF-A0A1E4CR63-F1
#
_cell.length_a   1.000
_cell.length_b   1.000
_cell.length_c   1.000
_cell.angle_alpha   90.00
_cell.angle_beta   90.00
_cell.angle_gamma   90.00
#
_symmetry.space_group_name_H-M   'P 1'
#
loop_
_entity.id
_entity.type
_entity.pdbx_description
1 polymer ?
#
loop_
_entity_poly.entity_id
_entity_poly.type
_entity_poly.pdbx_seq_one_letter_code
_entity_poly.pdbx_strand_id
1 'polypeptide(L)'
;MTLAVGWVLIPYSEAYDDVDFNAHVEPAGRAIVREMSARCASEPSLLVSVVSALGMSAGDGVYLGDLTGGTLGARLDENKTLGPWPMPLMLAWGGSDEVISPDLQHGYVRDLCAAGVAFTWDEYPGRTHMGVLAEDSPLLPHLAAWTDDRFAGVPAPASACPPGR
;
A
#
# COMPACT_ATOMS: atom_id res chain seq x y z
N MET A 1 9.39 6.03 11.26
CA MET A 1 8.86 6.20 9.90
C MET A 1 10.02 6.31 8.92
N THR A 2 9.88 5.68 7.76
CA THR A 2 10.87 5.73 6.67
C THR A 2 10.62 6.94 5.78
N LEU A 3 11.58 7.32 4.95
CA LEU A 3 11.37 8.37 3.95
C LEU A 3 10.22 8.03 2.99
N ALA A 4 9.87 6.74 2.82
CA ALA A 4 8.79 6.25 1.96
C ALA A 4 7.42 6.92 2.21
N VAL A 5 7.18 7.42 3.42
CA VAL A 5 5.97 8.21 3.75
C VAL A 5 5.81 9.44 2.84
N GLY A 6 6.90 9.97 2.27
CA GLY A 6 6.88 11.06 1.30
C GLY A 6 6.10 10.72 0.02
N TRP A 7 6.05 9.45 -0.39
CA TRP A 7 5.22 9.00 -1.52
C TRP A 7 3.71 9.03 -1.22
N VAL A 8 3.32 9.21 0.04
CA VAL A 8 1.93 9.43 0.44
C VAL A 8 1.71 10.91 0.73
N LEU A 9 2.52 11.51 1.60
CA LEU A 9 2.31 12.85 2.09
C LEU A 9 2.31 13.90 0.97
N ILE A 10 3.23 13.80 0.01
CA ILE A 10 3.35 14.81 -1.05
C ILE A 10 2.15 14.78 -1.99
N PRO A 11 1.75 13.63 -2.58
CA PRO A 11 0.54 13.56 -3.40
C PRO A 11 -0.72 14.01 -2.65
N TYR A 12 -0.85 13.71 -1.35
CA TYR A 12 -1.98 14.20 -0.54
C TYR A 12 -1.96 15.72 -0.38
N SER A 13 -0.79 16.32 -0.11
CA SER A 13 -0.67 17.78 -0.04
C SER A 13 -0.88 18.51 -1.36
N GLU A 14 -0.72 17.80 -2.49
CA GLU A 14 -0.97 18.34 -3.83
C GLU A 14 -2.43 18.14 -4.28
N ALA A 15 -3.08 17.06 -3.83
CA ALA A 15 -4.47 16.74 -4.16
C ALA A 15 -5.48 17.46 -3.25
N TYR A 16 -5.10 17.79 -2.01
CA TYR A 16 -5.98 18.37 -1.02
C TYR A 16 -5.40 19.67 -0.45
N ASP A 17 -6.06 20.79 -0.75
CA ASP A 17 -5.62 22.14 -0.34
C ASP A 17 -5.51 22.33 1.19
N ASP A 18 -6.17 21.48 1.97
CA ASP A 18 -6.17 21.51 3.44
C ASP A 18 -5.10 20.62 4.10
N VAL A 19 -4.25 19.97 3.29
CA VAL A 19 -3.11 19.16 3.75
C VAL A 19 -1.81 19.95 3.51
N ASP A 20 -1.22 20.49 4.59
CA ASP A 20 0.04 21.23 4.50
C ASP A 20 1.26 20.33 4.73
N PHE A 21 2.01 20.02 3.67
CA PHE A 21 3.28 19.31 3.75
C PHE A 21 4.26 19.91 4.77
N ASN A 22 4.36 21.24 4.85
CA ASN A 22 5.33 21.90 5.71
C ASN A 22 4.96 21.77 7.20
N ALA A 23 3.69 21.56 7.52
CA ALA A 23 3.22 21.29 8.88
C ALA A 23 3.61 19.88 9.36
N HIS A 24 3.91 18.98 8.43
CA HIS A 24 4.17 17.56 8.69
C HIS A 24 5.63 17.14 8.53
N VAL A 25 6.52 18.05 8.08
CA VAL A 25 7.94 17.74 7.83
C VAL A 25 8.85 18.80 8.41
N GLU A 26 9.83 18.36 9.20
CA GLU A 26 10.88 19.20 9.76
C GLU A 26 11.57 20.02 8.66
N PRO A 27 11.83 21.33 8.84
CA PRO A 27 12.43 22.18 7.81
C PRO A 27 13.68 21.58 7.16
N ALA A 28 14.53 20.93 7.94
CA ALA A 28 15.75 20.27 7.45
C ALA A 28 15.47 19.03 6.58
N GLY A 29 14.34 18.35 6.78
CA GLY A 29 13.93 17.15 6.03
C GLY A 29 13.17 17.43 4.73
N ARG A 30 12.65 18.66 4.55
CA ARG A 30 11.75 18.98 3.43
C ARG A 30 12.34 18.71 2.05
N ALA A 31 13.61 19.07 1.85
CA ALA A 31 14.27 18.89 0.55
C ALA A 31 14.45 17.41 0.22
N ILE A 32 14.88 16.59 1.18
CA ILE A 32 15.11 15.16 0.94
C ILE A 32 13.80 14.39 0.74
N VAL A 33 12.73 14.74 1.46
CA VAL A 33 11.41 14.12 1.27
C VAL A 33 10.85 14.42 -0.12
N ARG A 34 10.97 15.68 -0.59
CA ARG A 34 10.55 16.08 -1.95
C ARG A 34 11.37 15.40 -3.04
N GLU A 35 12.68 15.36 -2.88
CA GLU A 35 13.56 14.70 -3.84
C GLU A 35 13.26 13.20 -3.94
N MET A 36 13.00 12.54 -2.81
CA MET A 36 12.65 11.12 -2.81
C MET A 36 11.30 10.86 -3.49
N SER A 37 10.28 11.71 -3.25
CA SER A 37 8.96 11.52 -3.86
C SER A 37 8.91 11.90 -5.34
N ALA A 38 9.79 12.81 -5.79
CA ALA A 38 9.87 13.26 -7.18
C ALA A 38 10.53 12.22 -8.11
N ARG A 39 11.23 11.23 -7.54
CA ARG A 39 11.78 10.12 -8.32
C ARG A 39 10.65 9.21 -8.77
N CYS A 40 10.50 9.04 -10.07
CA CYS A 40 9.56 8.08 -10.63
C CYS A 40 9.87 6.69 -10.07
N ALA A 41 8.86 6.05 -9.50
CA ALA A 41 8.88 4.65 -9.10
C ALA A 41 9.01 3.68 -10.30
N SER A 42 9.60 4.09 -11.42
CA SER A 42 9.69 3.33 -12.68
C SER A 42 11.10 3.27 -13.25
N GLU A 43 12.10 3.84 -12.57
CA GLU A 43 13.49 3.67 -12.95
C GLU A 43 14.04 2.32 -12.42
N PRO A 44 15.05 1.70 -13.06
CA PRO A 44 15.75 0.50 -12.54
C PRO A 44 16.31 0.70 -11.12
N SER A 45 16.42 1.96 -10.72
CA SER A 45 16.69 2.42 -9.37
C SER A 45 15.53 2.18 -8.39
N LEU A 46 14.41 1.53 -8.75
CA LEU A 46 13.31 1.17 -7.83
C LEU A 46 13.78 0.29 -6.68
N LEU A 47 14.53 -0.78 -6.98
CA LEU A 47 15.13 -1.64 -5.95
C LEU A 47 16.13 -0.86 -5.11
N VAL A 48 16.92 0.01 -5.75
CA VAL A 48 17.87 0.90 -5.05
C VAL A 48 17.12 1.94 -4.21
N SER A 49 15.96 2.43 -4.63
CA SER A 49 15.20 3.50 -3.99
C SER A 49 14.34 2.97 -2.87
N VAL A 50 13.77 1.77 -3.00
CA VAL A 50 13.10 1.05 -1.90
C VAL A 50 14.13 0.64 -0.86
N VAL A 51 15.25 0.00 -1.26
CA VAL A 51 16.34 -0.35 -0.31
C VAL A 51 16.96 0.90 0.32
N SER A 52 17.16 1.99 -0.43
CA SER A 52 17.66 3.25 0.12
C SER A 52 16.62 3.92 1.01
N ALA A 53 15.33 3.89 0.69
CA ALA A 53 14.27 4.49 1.53
C ALA A 53 14.03 3.69 2.81
N LEU A 54 14.17 2.36 2.75
CA LEU A 54 14.14 1.47 3.91
C LEU A 54 15.42 1.58 4.76
N GLY A 55 16.59 1.72 4.11
CA GLY A 55 17.89 1.88 4.76
C GLY A 55 18.14 3.29 5.30
N MET A 56 17.50 4.31 4.72
CA MET A 56 17.47 5.68 5.22
C MET A 56 16.27 5.83 6.14
N SER A 57 16.33 5.16 7.30
CA SER A 57 15.66 5.69 8.48
C SER A 57 16.34 7.03 8.77
N ALA A 58 15.73 8.12 8.32
CA ALA A 58 16.22 9.44 8.67
C ALA A 58 16.14 9.55 10.20
N GLY A 59 17.31 9.60 10.84
CA GLY A 59 17.44 9.67 12.29
C GLY A 59 16.57 10.81 12.84
N ASP A 60 15.94 10.57 13.98
CA ASP A 60 15.03 11.44 14.71
C ASP A 60 14.22 12.45 13.85
N GLY A 61 13.02 12.02 13.47
CA GLY A 61 11.87 12.92 13.37
C GLY A 61 11.74 13.75 12.10
N VAL A 62 12.14 13.26 10.91
CA VAL A 62 11.83 13.98 9.64
C VAL A 62 10.37 14.37 9.53
N TYR A 63 9.47 13.55 10.06
CA TYR A 63 8.04 13.85 10.13
C TYR A 63 7.66 14.37 11.51
N LEU A 64 6.79 15.38 11.50
CA LEU A 64 6.28 16.05 12.67
C LEU A 64 4.92 15.47 13.10
N GLY A 65 4.79 15.14 14.38
CA GLY A 65 3.53 14.75 14.99
C GLY A 65 2.97 13.41 14.49
N ASP A 66 1.66 13.23 14.72
CA ASP A 66 0.91 12.08 14.22
C ASP A 66 0.38 12.35 12.81
N LEU A 67 0.89 11.63 11.81
CA LEU A 67 0.45 11.75 10.42
C LEU A 67 -0.88 11.04 10.13
N THR A 68 -1.48 10.38 11.11
CA THR A 68 -2.80 9.77 11.00
C THR A 68 -3.91 10.62 11.64
N GLY A 69 -3.54 11.77 12.22
CA GLY A 69 -4.47 12.74 12.80
C GLY A 69 -4.64 14.00 11.96
N GLY A 70 -5.48 14.92 12.44
CA GLY A 70 -5.70 16.22 11.80
C GLY A 70 -6.31 16.13 10.39
N THR A 71 -6.02 17.12 9.55
CA THR A 71 -6.55 17.18 8.17
C THR A 71 -6.00 16.05 7.30
N LEU A 72 -4.70 15.75 7.40
CA LEU A 72 -4.10 14.61 6.71
C LEU A 72 -4.78 13.30 7.10
N GLY A 73 -4.97 13.05 8.40
CA GLY A 73 -5.67 11.87 8.90
C GLY A 73 -7.10 11.73 8.37
N ALA A 74 -7.85 12.83 8.33
CA ALA A 74 -9.19 12.85 7.75
C ALA A 74 -9.18 12.47 6.27
N ARG A 75 -8.25 13.02 5.48
CA ARG A 75 -8.09 12.65 4.07
C ARG A 75 -7.67 11.19 3.89
N LEU A 76 -6.76 10.68 4.72
CA LEU A 76 -6.36 9.27 4.71
C LEU A 76 -7.56 8.35 4.98
N ASP A 77 -8.44 8.73 5.92
CA ASP A 77 -9.65 7.97 6.24
C ASP A 77 -10.67 7.97 5.10
N GLU A 78 -10.91 9.13 4.48
CA GLU A 78 -11.78 9.29 3.30
C GLU A 78 -11.33 8.43 2.10
N ASN A 79 -10.02 8.19 1.98
CA ASN A 79 -9.44 7.44 0.87
C ASN A 79 -9.28 5.93 1.17
N LYS A 80 -9.76 5.45 2.33
CA LYS A 80 -9.78 4.01 2.60
C LYS A 80 -10.71 3.30 1.63
N THR A 81 -10.20 2.24 1.02
CA THR A 81 -10.96 1.40 0.09
C THR A 81 -11.82 0.42 0.88
N LEU A 82 -12.99 0.82 1.40
CA LEU A 82 -13.82 -0.08 2.25
C LEU A 82 -14.99 -0.73 1.50
N GLY A 83 -15.13 -0.46 0.20
CA GLY A 83 -16.23 -0.99 -0.61
C GLY A 83 -17.61 -0.48 -0.15
N PRO A 84 -18.69 -1.23 -0.43
CA PRO A 84 -18.73 -2.45 -1.25
C PRO A 84 -18.50 -2.13 -2.74
N TRP A 85 -17.99 -3.11 -3.48
CA TRP A 85 -17.84 -3.01 -4.94
C TRP A 85 -18.83 -3.92 -5.64
N PRO A 86 -19.38 -3.51 -6.80
CA PRO A 86 -20.28 -4.35 -7.58
C PRO A 86 -19.54 -5.43 -8.39
N MET A 87 -18.21 -5.44 -8.36
CA MET A 87 -17.35 -6.34 -9.11
C MET A 87 -16.59 -7.28 -8.17
N PRO A 88 -16.20 -8.48 -8.64
CA PRO A 88 -15.33 -9.37 -7.86
C PRO A 88 -14.01 -8.70 -7.47
N LEU A 89 -13.51 -9.01 -6.27
CA LEU A 89 -12.25 -8.51 -5.72
C LEU A 89 -11.30 -9.67 -5.41
N MET A 90 -10.05 -9.53 -5.84
CA MET A 90 -8.93 -10.35 -5.37
C MET A 90 -7.89 -9.45 -4.71
N LEU A 91 -7.46 -9.84 -3.52
CA LEU A 91 -6.34 -9.22 -2.80
C LEU A 91 -5.13 -10.14 -2.86
N ALA A 92 -3.93 -9.58 -3.02
CA ALA A 92 -2.71 -10.37 -3.01
C ALA A 92 -1.54 -9.57 -2.47
N TRP A 93 -0.69 -10.22 -1.67
CA TRP A 93 0.52 -9.60 -1.11
C TRP A 93 1.63 -10.62 -0.84
N GLY A 94 2.84 -10.12 -0.60
CA GLY A 94 3.99 -10.95 -0.21
C GLY A 94 4.01 -11.22 1.29
N GLY A 95 4.19 -12.47 1.71
CA GLY A 95 4.24 -12.84 3.13
C GLY A 95 5.52 -12.40 3.85
N SER A 96 6.46 -11.78 3.15
CA SER A 96 7.67 -11.16 3.71
C SER A 96 7.83 -9.71 3.22
N ASP A 97 6.71 -9.04 2.93
CA ASP A 97 6.69 -7.64 2.51
C ASP A 97 7.24 -6.72 3.61
N GLU A 98 8.36 -6.10 3.31
CA GLU A 98 9.15 -5.22 4.15
C GLU A 98 8.75 -3.74 4.03
N VAL A 99 7.89 -3.40 3.06
CA VAL A 99 7.40 -2.04 2.81
C VAL A 99 6.00 -1.86 3.39
N ILE A 100 5.09 -2.78 3.04
CA ILE A 100 3.71 -2.83 3.50
C ILE A 100 3.50 -4.14 4.26
N SER A 101 3.60 -4.07 5.58
CA SER A 101 3.54 -5.25 6.46
C SER A 101 2.33 -6.16 6.15
N PRO A 102 2.53 -7.49 6.08
CA PRO A 102 1.43 -8.46 5.94
C PRO A 102 0.34 -8.34 7.02
N ASP A 103 0.69 -7.88 8.22
CA ASP A 103 -0.29 -7.69 9.31
C ASP A 103 -1.34 -6.63 8.97
N LEU A 104 -0.97 -5.61 8.19
CA LEU A 104 -1.92 -4.60 7.69
C LEU A 104 -2.91 -5.23 6.70
N GLN A 105 -2.42 -6.13 5.84
CA GLN A 105 -3.26 -6.84 4.87
C GLN A 105 -4.22 -7.79 5.58
N HIS A 106 -3.75 -8.52 6.60
CA HIS A 106 -4.62 -9.35 7.44
C HIS A 106 -5.67 -8.51 8.18
N GLY A 107 -5.30 -7.31 8.66
CA GLY A 107 -6.24 -6.35 9.23
C GLY A 107 -7.34 -5.98 8.25
N TYR A 108 -6.95 -5.58 7.05
CA TYR A 108 -7.87 -5.20 6.00
C TYR A 108 -8.80 -6.36 5.56
N VAL A 109 -8.29 -7.59 5.47
CA VAL A 109 -9.12 -8.80 5.25
C VAL A 109 -10.18 -8.95 6.35
N ARG A 110 -9.82 -8.76 7.62
CA ARG A 110 -10.80 -8.84 8.73
C ARG A 110 -11.86 -7.75 8.61
N ASP A 111 -11.47 -6.53 8.26
CA ASP A 111 -12.39 -5.40 8.12
C ASP A 111 -13.39 -5.63 6.97
N LEU A 112 -12.91 -6.10 5.81
CA LEU A 112 -13.79 -6.47 4.69
C LEU A 112 -14.74 -7.61 5.03
N CYS A 113 -14.27 -8.61 5.79
CA CYS A 113 -15.11 -9.69 6.29
C CYS A 113 -16.20 -9.20 7.25
N ALA A 114 -15.86 -8.31 8.18
CA ALA A 114 -16.82 -7.70 9.09
C ALA A 114 -17.86 -6.86 8.33
N ALA A 115 -17.47 -6.24 7.21
CA ALA A 115 -18.34 -5.49 6.32
C ALA A 115 -19.17 -6.36 5.37
N GLY A 116 -18.97 -7.69 5.36
CA GLY A 116 -19.68 -8.61 4.47
C GLY A 116 -19.34 -8.44 2.98
N VAL A 117 -18.17 -7.87 2.68
CA VAL A 117 -17.68 -7.72 1.31
C VAL A 117 -17.27 -9.10 0.78
N ALA A 118 -17.62 -9.39 -0.46
CA ALA A 118 -17.20 -10.62 -1.14
C ALA A 118 -15.83 -10.42 -1.81
N PHE A 119 -14.84 -11.22 -1.44
CA PHE A 119 -13.48 -11.15 -2.00
C PHE A 119 -12.73 -12.46 -1.83
N THR A 120 -11.71 -12.66 -2.66
CA THR A 120 -10.66 -13.67 -2.44
C THR A 120 -9.37 -12.99 -2.02
N TRP A 121 -8.48 -13.72 -1.35
CA TRP A 121 -7.15 -13.22 -1.04
C TRP A 121 -6.12 -14.33 -1.06
N ASP A 122 -4.89 -13.96 -1.43
CA ASP A 122 -3.76 -14.87 -1.47
C ASP A 122 -2.50 -14.19 -0.90
N GLU A 123 -1.90 -14.85 0.09
CA GLU A 123 -0.58 -14.47 0.59
C GLU A 123 0.47 -15.37 -0.04
N TYR A 124 1.53 -14.75 -0.57
CA TYR A 124 2.63 -15.46 -1.23
C TYR A 124 3.82 -15.61 -0.26
N PRO A 125 4.03 -16.80 0.34
CA PRO A 125 5.02 -16.97 1.41
C PRO A 125 6.44 -16.65 0.94
N GLY A 126 7.20 -15.93 1.77
CA GLY A 126 8.60 -15.58 1.48
C GLY A 126 8.79 -14.50 0.40
N ARG A 127 7.73 -14.03 -0.25
CA ARG A 127 7.82 -12.95 -1.24
C ARG A 127 7.86 -11.59 -0.53
N THR A 128 8.82 -10.75 -0.93
CA THR A 128 8.97 -9.36 -0.51
C THR A 128 8.02 -8.44 -1.28
N HIS A 129 8.02 -7.14 -0.95
CA HIS A 129 7.21 -6.13 -1.65
C HIS A 129 7.43 -6.18 -3.17
N MET A 130 8.70 -6.18 -3.57
CA MET A 130 9.07 -6.30 -4.99
C MET A 130 9.08 -7.75 -5.47
N GLY A 131 9.20 -8.72 -4.56
CA GLY A 131 9.25 -10.14 -4.87
C GLY A 131 7.95 -10.68 -5.45
N VAL A 132 6.81 -10.09 -5.12
CA VAL A 132 5.52 -10.44 -5.76
C VAL A 132 5.37 -9.89 -7.19
N LEU A 133 6.22 -8.94 -7.58
CA LEU A 133 6.25 -8.35 -8.94
C LEU A 133 7.41 -8.89 -9.80
N ALA A 134 8.29 -9.72 -9.22
CA ALA A 134 9.41 -10.32 -9.93
C ALA A 134 8.93 -11.29 -11.02
N GLU A 135 9.76 -11.51 -12.04
CA GLU A 135 9.44 -12.40 -13.18
C GLU A 135 9.07 -13.83 -12.74
N ASP A 136 9.71 -14.34 -11.69
CA ASP A 136 9.45 -15.67 -11.13
C ASP A 136 8.29 -15.70 -10.13
N SER A 137 7.61 -14.57 -9.93
CA SER A 137 6.51 -14.47 -8.98
C SER A 137 5.32 -15.30 -9.45
N PRO A 138 4.82 -16.23 -8.61
CA PRO A 138 3.59 -16.96 -8.91
C PRO A 138 2.33 -16.08 -8.89
N LEU A 139 2.40 -14.84 -8.37
CA LEU A 139 1.29 -13.89 -8.43
C LEU A 139 0.98 -13.47 -9.87
N LEU A 140 1.99 -13.24 -10.71
CA LEU A 140 1.77 -12.73 -12.06
C LEU A 140 0.88 -13.64 -12.94
N PRO A 141 1.18 -14.95 -13.09
CA PRO A 141 0.31 -15.84 -13.85
C PRO A 141 -1.05 -16.06 -13.15
N HIS A 142 -1.10 -16.04 -11.81
CA HIS A 142 -2.36 -16.16 -11.08
C HIS A 142 -3.29 -14.97 -11.34
N LEU A 143 -2.77 -13.74 -11.25
CA LEU A 143 -3.49 -12.50 -11.50
C LEU A 143 -4.02 -12.45 -12.94
N ALA A 144 -3.21 -12.84 -13.91
CA ALA A 144 -3.63 -12.90 -15.31
C ALA A 144 -4.79 -13.89 -15.49
N ALA A 145 -4.65 -15.13 -15.00
CA ALA A 145 -5.70 -16.15 -15.10
C ALA A 145 -6.99 -15.74 -14.38
N TRP A 146 -6.88 -15.20 -13.16
CA TRP A 146 -8.04 -14.72 -12.41
C TRP A 146 -8.77 -13.61 -13.17
N THR A 147 -8.04 -12.72 -13.84
CA THR A 147 -8.60 -11.63 -14.64
C THR A 147 -9.27 -12.15 -15.92
N ASP A 148 -8.62 -13.06 -16.63
CA ASP A 148 -9.18 -13.71 -17.83
C ASP A 148 -10.49 -14.42 -17.52
N ASP A 149 -10.58 -15.10 -16.37
CA ASP A 149 -11.82 -15.73 -15.89
C ASP A 149 -12.96 -14.70 -15.71
N ARG A 150 -12.66 -13.48 -15.23
CA ARG A 150 -13.67 -12.42 -15.11
C ARG A 150 -14.16 -11.96 -16.47
N PHE A 151 -13.26 -11.80 -17.44
CA PHE A 151 -13.64 -11.44 -18.82
C PHE A 151 -14.40 -12.57 -19.54
N ALA A 152 -14.09 -13.83 -19.24
CA ALA A 152 -14.78 -15.00 -19.77
C ALA A 152 -16.15 -15.27 -19.09
N GLY A 153 -16.52 -14.49 -18.06
CA GLY A 153 -17.77 -14.67 -17.33
C GLY A 153 -17.77 -15.86 -16.37
N VAL A 154 -16.59 -16.40 -16.03
CA VAL A 154 -16.45 -17.45 -15.03
C VAL A 154 -16.77 -16.86 -13.65
N PRO A 155 -17.70 -17.47 -12.89
CA PRO A 155 -18.03 -17.01 -11.54
C PRO A 155 -16.79 -16.84 -10.68
N ALA A 156 -16.72 -15.75 -9.92
CA ALA A 156 -15.64 -15.55 -8.96
C ALA A 156 -15.68 -16.64 -7.88
N PRO A 157 -14.52 -17.04 -7.32
CA PRO A 157 -14.51 -17.98 -6.21
C PRO A 157 -15.31 -17.44 -5.02
N ALA A 158 -15.76 -18.34 -4.15
CA ALA A 158 -16.47 -17.96 -2.93
C ALA A 158 -15.60 -17.08 -2.04
N SER A 159 -16.24 -16.16 -1.31
CA SER A 159 -15.54 -15.23 -0.43
C SER A 159 -14.73 -15.98 0.63
N ALA A 160 -13.47 -15.61 0.80
CA ALA A 160 -12.52 -16.30 1.67
C ALA A 160 -12.31 -15.53 2.98
N CYS A 161 -13.28 -15.56 3.88
CA CYS A 161 -13.09 -15.00 5.23
C CYS A 161 -12.32 -15.98 6.13
N PRO A 162 -11.28 -15.55 6.85
CA PRO A 162 -10.64 -16.40 7.84
C PRO A 162 -11.67 -16.82 8.89
N PRO A 163 -11.63 -18.08 9.37
CA PRO A 163 -12.54 -18.54 10.42
C PRO A 163 -12.43 -17.61 11.63
N GLY A 164 -13.58 -17.16 12.15
CA GLY A 164 -13.63 -16.21 13.26
C GLY A 164 -12.80 -16.71 14.45
N ARG A 165 -11.87 -15.88 14.91
CA ARG A 165 -11.24 -16.06 16.23
C ARG A 165 -12.08 -15.37 17.29
#